data_AF-A0A976KBV3-F1
#
_entry.id   AF-A0A976KBV3-F1
#
_cell.length_a   1.000
_cell.length_b   1.000
_cell.length_c   1.000
_cell.angle_alpha   90.00
_cell.angle_beta   90.00
_cell.angle_gamma   90.00
#
_symmetry.space_group_name_H-M   'P 1'
#
loop_
_entity.id
_entity.type
_entity.pdbx_description
1 polymer ?
#
loop_
_entity_poly.entity_id
_entity_poly.type
_entity_poly.pdbx_seq_one_letter_code
_entity_poly.pdbx_strand_id
1 'polypeptide(L)'
;MASATLRRYWNRLRRSLAGTPVGFVYSPGYRVDLGGSPYDPERAERILTFLLTEGLISKDNVFRPRRASLQDLRLAHSAAYLEGLRDPETLTAILGVEVRDEVYQQALQAQRLAVGGTLLATRHALRRNSVTVNLGGGFHHARPEAGRGFCIFN
;
A
#
# COMPACT_ATOMS: atom_id res chain seq x y z
N MET A 1 4.33 -18.05 28.38
CA MET A 1 5.23 -17.99 27.21
C MET A 1 5.21 -19.26 26.34
N ALA A 2 5.17 -20.48 26.91
CA ALA A 2 5.15 -21.75 26.13
C ALA A 2 4.01 -21.86 25.07
N SER A 3 2.83 -21.31 25.36
CA SER A 3 1.66 -21.36 24.47
C SER A 3 1.84 -20.58 23.14
N ALA A 4 2.51 -19.42 23.15
CA ALA A 4 2.72 -18.64 21.93
C ALA A 4 3.72 -19.31 20.98
N THR A 5 4.77 -19.93 21.52
CA THR A 5 5.76 -20.69 20.73
C THR A 5 5.13 -21.92 20.09
N LEU A 6 4.33 -22.68 20.83
CA LEU A 6 3.57 -23.82 20.30
C LEU A 6 2.61 -23.37 19.20
N ARG A 7 1.86 -22.28 19.40
CA ARG A 7 0.97 -21.72 18.37
C ARG A 7 1.71 -21.38 17.08
N ARG A 8 2.85 -20.67 17.19
CA ARG A 8 3.68 -20.30 16.03
C ARG A 8 4.24 -21.51 15.31
N TYR A 9 4.66 -22.54 16.05
CA TYR A 9 5.10 -23.81 15.48
C TYR A 9 3.97 -24.46 14.67
N TRP A 10 2.77 -24.58 15.26
CA TRP A 10 1.61 -25.13 14.57
C TRP A 10 1.19 -24.31 13.35
N ASN A 11 1.26 -22.97 13.40
CA ASN A 11 0.97 -22.11 12.25
C ASN A 11 1.94 -22.40 11.09
N ARG A 12 3.24 -22.53 11.37
CA ARG A 12 4.25 -22.83 10.36
C ARG A 12 4.03 -24.21 9.73
N LEU A 13 3.70 -25.21 10.55
CA LEU A 13 3.40 -26.56 10.09
C LEU A 13 2.13 -26.59 9.21
N ARG A 14 1.06 -25.93 9.65
CA ARG A 14 -0.18 -25.80 8.87
C ARG A 14 0.09 -25.10 7.54
N ARG A 15 0.85 -24.01 7.54
CA ARG A 15 1.25 -23.27 6.33
C ARG A 15 2.03 -24.15 5.35
N SER A 16 2.99 -24.94 5.83
CA SER A 16 3.79 -25.81 4.95
C SER A 16 2.98 -26.94 4.33
N LEU A 17 1.95 -27.44 5.03
CA LEU A 17 1.09 -28.51 4.55
C LEU A 17 -0.04 -27.99 3.63
N ALA A 18 -0.59 -26.82 3.93
CA ALA A 18 -1.74 -26.27 3.19
C ALA A 18 -1.34 -25.45 1.96
N GLY A 19 -0.09 -25.00 1.85
CA GLY A 19 0.38 -24.13 0.77
C GLY A 19 -0.42 -22.82 0.74
N THR A 20 -0.12 -21.86 1.61
CA THR A 20 -0.95 -20.64 1.72
C THR A 20 -0.99 -19.86 0.41
N PRO A 21 -2.16 -19.72 -0.25
CA PRO A 21 -2.28 -19.11 -1.58
C PRO A 21 -2.30 -17.58 -1.54
N VAL A 22 -2.13 -16.98 -0.35
CA VAL A 22 -2.25 -15.53 -0.17
C VAL A 22 -0.91 -14.84 -0.39
N GLY A 23 -0.85 -13.98 -1.39
CA GLY A 23 0.25 -13.05 -1.62
C GLY A 23 0.02 -11.73 -0.89
N PHE A 24 1.10 -11.06 -0.50
CA PHE A 24 1.07 -9.74 0.12
C PHE A 24 1.99 -8.80 -0.65
N VAL A 25 1.49 -7.64 -1.04
CA VAL A 25 2.29 -6.60 -1.68
C VAL A 25 2.63 -5.53 -0.65
N TYR A 26 3.93 -5.27 -0.48
CA TYR A 26 4.44 -4.33 0.50
C TYR A 26 5.70 -3.61 0.01
N SER A 27 5.82 -2.34 0.39
CA SER A 27 7.04 -1.55 0.27
C SER A 27 7.24 -0.71 1.54
N PRO A 28 8.48 -0.59 2.06
CA PRO A 28 8.80 0.38 3.10
C PRO A 28 8.43 1.82 2.69
N GLY A 29 8.42 2.11 1.39
CA GLY A 29 8.03 3.40 0.84
C GLY A 29 6.54 3.76 0.97
N TYR A 30 5.72 2.89 1.58
CA TYR A 30 4.34 3.23 1.98
C TYR A 30 4.29 4.12 3.23
N ARG A 31 5.37 4.14 4.02
CA ARG A 31 5.44 4.90 5.27
C ARG A 31 5.76 6.36 4.98
N VAL A 32 4.74 7.20 5.11
CA VAL A 32 4.87 8.67 5.05
C VAL A 32 4.08 9.24 6.21
N ASP A 33 4.79 9.88 7.14
CA ASP A 33 4.16 10.63 8.21
C ASP A 33 3.70 11.97 7.66
N LEU A 34 2.38 12.17 7.64
CA LEU A 34 1.76 13.39 7.16
C LEU A 34 1.59 14.44 8.27
N GLY A 35 1.84 14.10 9.54
CA GLY A 35 1.66 15.01 10.67
C GLY A 35 0.20 15.44 10.88
N GLY A 36 -0.43 15.00 11.98
CA GLY A 36 -1.80 15.40 12.31
C GLY A 36 -2.91 14.79 11.44
N SER A 37 -2.56 14.01 10.41
CA SER A 37 -3.52 13.19 9.66
C SER A 37 -3.93 11.95 10.47
N PRO A 38 -5.21 11.49 10.41
CA PRO A 38 -5.64 10.23 11.04
C PRO A 38 -5.06 8.97 10.37
N TYR A 39 -4.26 9.14 9.32
CA TYR A 39 -3.55 8.07 8.61
C TYR A 39 -2.46 7.45 9.50
N ASP A 40 -2.53 6.14 9.77
CA ASP A 40 -1.44 5.38 10.42
C ASP A 40 -0.36 5.01 9.39
N PRO A 41 0.81 5.67 9.39
CA PRO A 41 1.86 5.42 8.40
C PRO A 41 2.54 4.06 8.58
N GLU A 42 2.40 3.44 9.74
CA GLU A 42 3.02 2.15 10.07
C GLU A 42 2.08 0.96 9.88
N ARG A 43 0.79 1.20 9.60
CA ARG A 43 -0.25 0.16 9.49
C ARG A 43 0.21 -1.06 8.67
N ALA A 44 0.73 -0.81 7.47
CA ALA A 44 1.18 -1.87 6.56
C ALA A 44 2.34 -2.69 7.15
N GLU A 45 3.32 -2.01 7.76
CA GLU A 45 4.49 -2.65 8.37
C GLU A 45 4.12 -3.45 9.62
N ARG A 46 3.22 -2.92 10.46
CA ARG A 46 2.68 -3.60 11.64
C ARG A 46 1.92 -4.87 11.28
N ILE A 47 1.05 -4.81 10.27
CA ILE A 47 0.33 -5.98 9.75
C ILE A 47 1.34 -7.03 9.24
N LEU A 48 2.28 -6.61 8.40
CA LEU A 48 3.26 -7.52 7.81
C LEU A 48 4.12 -8.19 8.89
N THR A 49 4.58 -7.41 9.86
CA THR A 49 5.43 -7.88 10.97
C THR A 49 4.68 -8.88 11.84
N PHE A 50 3.41 -8.62 12.15
CA PHE A 50 2.57 -9.55 12.89
C PHE A 50 2.42 -10.88 12.15
N LEU A 51 2.06 -10.85 10.86
CA LEU A 51 1.84 -12.05 10.05
C LEU A 51 3.10 -12.93 9.95
N LEU A 52 4.28 -12.31 9.78
CA LEU A 52 5.56 -13.02 9.73
C LEU A 52 5.94 -13.59 11.11
N THR A 53 5.79 -12.78 12.17
CA THR A 53 6.14 -13.17 13.55
C THR A 53 5.29 -14.33 14.06
N GLU A 54 4.00 -14.32 13.73
CA GLU A 54 3.08 -15.40 14.10
C GLU A 54 3.20 -16.64 13.21
N GLY A 55 4.07 -16.61 12.19
CA GLY A 55 4.31 -17.73 11.28
C GLY A 55 3.16 -18.02 10.33
N LEU A 56 2.20 -17.09 10.20
CA LEU A 56 1.03 -17.20 9.33
C LEU A 56 1.41 -17.11 7.85
N ILE A 57 2.46 -16.34 7.55
CA ILE A 57 3.06 -16.23 6.21
C ILE A 57 4.57 -16.41 6.28
N SER A 58 5.20 -16.58 5.13
CA SER A 58 6.65 -16.55 4.95
C SER A 58 7.07 -15.34 4.12
N LYS A 59 8.38 -15.07 4.03
CA LYS A 59 8.89 -14.00 3.16
C LYS A 59 8.58 -14.24 1.68
N ASP A 60 8.42 -15.50 1.27
CA ASP A 60 8.09 -15.87 -0.11
C ASP A 60 6.65 -15.48 -0.51
N ASN A 61 5.81 -15.16 0.47
CA ASN A 61 4.47 -14.61 0.25
C ASN A 61 4.49 -13.09 -0.01
N VAL A 62 5.65 -12.42 0.10
CA VAL A 62 5.74 -10.96 0.09
C VAL A 62 6.38 -10.46 -1.21
N PHE A 63 5.65 -9.64 -1.95
CA PHE A 63 6.06 -9.09 -3.24
C PHE A 63 6.26 -7.58 -3.14
N ARG A 64 7.30 -7.06 -3.79
CA ARG A 64 7.59 -5.62 -3.82
C ARG A 64 6.99 -4.96 -5.05
N PRO A 65 6.23 -3.86 -4.89
CA PRO A 65 5.69 -3.12 -6.01
C PRO A 65 6.73 -2.21 -6.65
N ARG A 66 6.43 -1.78 -7.89
CA ARG A 66 7.04 -0.61 -8.51
C ARG A 66 6.04 0.53 -8.48
N ARG A 67 6.50 1.77 -8.58
CA ARG A 67 5.61 2.93 -8.73
C ARG A 67 4.80 2.80 -10.02
N ALA A 68 3.53 3.18 -9.97
CA ALA A 68 2.72 3.38 -11.16
C ALA A 68 3.37 4.43 -12.07
N SER A 69 3.39 4.14 -13.38
CA SER A 69 3.80 5.10 -14.40
C SER A 69 2.75 6.19 -14.56
N LEU A 70 3.09 7.30 -15.22
CA LEU A 70 2.10 8.32 -15.55
C LEU A 70 1.00 7.75 -16.46
N GLN A 71 1.36 6.81 -17.35
CA GLN A 71 0.40 6.13 -18.20
C GLN A 71 -0.60 5.31 -17.40
N ASP A 72 -0.14 4.58 -16.36
CA ASP A 72 -1.05 3.84 -15.47
C ASP A 72 -2.02 4.80 -14.77
N LEU A 73 -1.53 5.95 -14.26
CA LEU A 73 -2.37 6.94 -13.58
C LEU A 73 -3.41 7.57 -14.52
N ARG A 74 -3.06 7.80 -15.79
CA ARG A 74 -3.96 8.35 -16.81
C ARG A 74 -5.14 7.44 -17.18
N LEU A 75 -5.13 6.18 -16.75
CA LEU A 75 -6.28 5.29 -16.92
C LEU A 75 -7.44 5.66 -16.00
N ALA A 76 -7.16 6.31 -14.86
CA ALA A 76 -8.16 6.67 -13.87
C ALA A 76 -8.26 8.19 -13.65
N HIS A 77 -7.24 8.96 -14.04
CA HIS A 77 -7.12 10.39 -13.76
C HIS A 77 -6.87 11.23 -15.00
N SER A 78 -7.41 12.45 -15.01
CA SER A 78 -7.23 13.40 -16.12
C SER A 78 -5.81 13.97 -16.16
N ALA A 79 -5.33 14.33 -17.35
CA ALA A 79 -4.01 14.96 -17.50
C ALA A 79 -3.92 16.27 -16.72
N ALA A 80 -4.97 17.09 -16.76
CA ALA A 80 -5.06 18.35 -16.04
C ALA A 80 -4.91 18.16 -14.52
N TYR A 81 -5.57 17.14 -13.95
CA TYR A 81 -5.42 16.82 -12.53
C TYR A 81 -3.98 16.40 -12.20
N LEU A 82 -3.40 15.48 -12.98
CA LEU A 82 -2.04 15.00 -12.75
C LEU A 82 -0.97 16.11 -12.90
N GLU A 83 -1.20 17.07 -13.78
CA GLU A 83 -0.37 18.27 -13.92
C GLU A 83 -0.53 19.23 -12.74
N GLY A 84 -1.78 19.41 -12.25
CA GLY A 84 -2.10 20.21 -11.07
C GLY A 84 -1.45 19.72 -9.78
N LEU A 85 -1.12 18.43 -9.67
CA LEU A 85 -0.39 17.88 -8.51
C LEU A 85 1.04 18.42 -8.33
N ARG A 86 1.53 19.24 -9.25
CA ARG A 86 2.81 19.97 -9.10
C ARG A 86 2.68 21.18 -8.18
N ASP A 87 1.46 21.68 -7.99
CA ASP A 87 1.17 22.79 -7.10
C ASP A 87 1.03 22.30 -5.64
N PRO A 88 1.83 22.81 -4.70
CA PRO A 88 1.72 22.47 -3.29
C PRO A 88 0.34 22.77 -2.70
N GLU A 89 -0.35 23.84 -3.11
CA GLU A 89 -1.68 24.18 -2.56
C GLU A 89 -2.71 23.10 -2.88
N THR A 90 -2.67 22.58 -4.11
CA THR A 90 -3.48 21.43 -4.53
C THR A 90 -3.22 20.21 -3.63
N LEU A 91 -1.98 19.91 -3.28
CA LEU A 91 -1.66 18.80 -2.39
C LEU A 91 -2.09 19.05 -0.95
N THR A 92 -1.90 20.26 -0.42
CA THR A 92 -2.40 20.67 0.91
C THR A 92 -3.89 20.42 1.01
N ALA A 93 -4.66 20.84 -0.01
CA ALA A 93 -6.11 20.67 -0.05
C ALA A 93 -6.53 19.19 -0.04
N ILE A 94 -5.79 18.32 -0.73
CA ILE A 94 -6.06 16.87 -0.78
C ILE A 94 -5.71 16.20 0.56
N LEU A 95 -4.55 16.52 1.12
CA LEU A 95 -4.01 15.90 2.33
C LEU A 95 -4.70 16.42 3.60
N GLY A 96 -5.22 17.64 3.58
CA GLY A 96 -5.91 18.29 4.70
C GLY A 96 -4.97 18.74 5.82
N VAL A 97 -3.66 18.74 5.56
CA VAL A 97 -2.61 19.12 6.51
C VAL A 97 -1.52 19.86 5.75
N GLU A 98 -1.00 20.94 6.34
CA GLU A 98 0.18 21.63 5.83
C GLU A 98 1.44 20.84 6.20
N VAL A 99 2.21 20.47 5.19
CA VAL A 99 3.50 19.80 5.36
C VAL A 99 4.57 20.48 4.53
N ARG A 100 5.83 20.14 4.82
CA ARG A 100 6.97 20.62 4.02
C ARG A 100 6.97 19.97 2.63
N ASP A 101 7.58 20.64 1.66
CA ASP A 101 7.68 20.18 0.28
C ASP A 101 8.25 18.76 0.14
N GLU A 102 9.20 18.36 0.99
CA GLU A 102 9.74 17.01 0.95
C GLU A 102 8.69 15.96 1.31
N VAL A 103 7.78 16.28 2.24
CA VAL A 103 6.69 15.39 2.67
C VAL A 103 5.62 15.29 1.59
N TYR A 104 5.32 16.39 0.89
CA TYR A 104 4.43 16.35 -0.30
C TYR A 104 4.95 15.39 -1.36
N GLN A 105 6.24 15.49 -1.69
CA GLN A 105 6.86 14.58 -2.66
C GLN A 105 6.85 13.14 -2.17
N GLN A 106 7.13 12.90 -0.87
CA GLN A 106 7.04 11.57 -0.29
C GLN A 106 5.63 10.99 -0.39
N ALA A 107 4.59 11.77 -0.08
CA ALA A 107 3.18 11.36 -0.17
C ALA A 107 2.80 10.97 -1.61
N LEU A 108 3.19 11.78 -2.60
CA LEU A 108 3.01 11.47 -4.02
C LEU A 108 3.70 10.15 -4.39
N GLN A 109 4.97 9.97 -4.03
CA GLN A 109 5.70 8.75 -4.36
C GLN A 109 5.14 7.52 -3.65
N ALA A 110 4.66 7.66 -2.42
CA ALA A 110 4.05 6.59 -1.64
C ALA A 110 2.72 6.15 -2.23
N GLN A 111 1.85 7.07 -2.64
CA GLN A 111 0.58 6.70 -3.27
C GLN A 111 0.79 6.16 -4.69
N ARG A 112 1.80 6.62 -5.44
CA ARG A 112 2.20 5.97 -6.70
C ARG A 112 2.70 4.53 -6.48
N LEU A 113 3.42 4.28 -5.39
CA LEU A 113 3.78 2.92 -4.98
C LEU A 113 2.51 2.12 -4.63
N ALA A 114 1.54 2.72 -3.94
CA ALA A 114 0.29 2.05 -3.55
C ALA A 114 -0.52 1.64 -4.79
N VAL A 115 -0.70 2.52 -5.78
CA VAL A 115 -1.34 2.19 -7.07
C VAL A 115 -0.60 1.05 -7.76
N GLY A 116 0.73 1.16 -7.88
CA GLY A 116 1.54 0.11 -8.48
C GLY A 116 1.49 -1.21 -7.69
N GLY A 117 1.26 -1.16 -6.38
CA GLY A 117 1.01 -2.32 -5.54
C GLY A 117 -0.34 -2.97 -5.79
N THR A 118 -1.39 -2.18 -6.05
CA THR A 118 -2.69 -2.69 -6.48
C THR A 118 -2.56 -3.37 -7.85
N LEU A 119 -1.89 -2.74 -8.82
CA LEU A 119 -1.63 -3.34 -10.13
C LEU A 119 -0.85 -4.66 -10.03
N LEU A 120 0.17 -4.71 -9.17
CA LEU A 120 0.94 -5.93 -8.93
C LEU A 120 0.06 -7.01 -8.26
N ALA A 121 -0.72 -6.65 -7.25
CA ALA A 121 -1.60 -7.57 -6.55
C ALA A 121 -2.63 -8.18 -7.50
N THR A 122 -3.27 -7.36 -8.35
CA THR A 122 -4.23 -7.82 -9.36
C THR A 122 -3.57 -8.77 -10.35
N ARG A 123 -2.42 -8.41 -10.92
CA ARG A 123 -1.70 -9.28 -11.87
C ARG A 123 -1.27 -10.60 -11.23
N HIS A 124 -0.84 -10.56 -9.98
CA HIS A 124 -0.45 -11.74 -9.22
C HIS A 124 -1.65 -12.66 -8.98
N ALA A 125 -2.75 -12.11 -8.47
CA ALA A 125 -3.98 -12.83 -8.18
C ALA A 125 -4.54 -13.54 -9.43
N LEU A 126 -4.59 -12.83 -10.57
CA LEU A 126 -5.06 -13.38 -11.84
C LEU A 126 -4.16 -14.50 -12.36
N ARG A 127 -2.83 -14.31 -12.36
CA ARG A 127 -1.88 -15.31 -12.90
C ARG A 127 -1.82 -16.59 -12.08
N ARG A 128 -2.00 -16.48 -10.76
CA ARG A 128 -1.86 -17.60 -9.83
C ARG A 128 -3.19 -18.18 -9.37
N ASN A 129 -4.30 -17.63 -9.85
CA ASN A 129 -5.64 -17.92 -9.38
C ASN A 129 -5.69 -17.91 -7.83
N SER A 130 -5.21 -16.82 -7.24
CA SER A 130 -4.90 -16.74 -5.82
C SER A 130 -5.37 -15.41 -5.21
N VAL A 131 -5.50 -15.37 -3.89
CA VAL A 131 -5.78 -14.11 -3.18
C VAL A 131 -4.49 -13.31 -3.06
N THR A 132 -4.53 -12.00 -3.33
CA THR A 132 -3.36 -11.13 -3.12
C THR A 132 -3.78 -9.81 -2.50
N VAL A 133 -3.12 -9.40 -1.42
CA VAL A 133 -3.47 -8.21 -0.63
C VAL A 133 -2.40 -7.15 -0.82
N ASN A 134 -2.79 -5.94 -1.23
CA ASN A 134 -1.90 -4.78 -1.17
C ASN A 134 -2.03 -4.08 0.19
N LEU A 135 -0.99 -4.13 1.02
CA LEU A 135 -1.02 -3.58 2.37
C LEU A 135 -1.02 -2.04 2.42
N GLY A 136 -0.57 -1.39 1.33
CA GLY A 136 -0.50 0.07 1.23
C GLY A 136 -1.64 0.72 0.44
N GLY A 137 -2.58 -0.06 -0.10
CA GLY A 137 -3.66 0.45 -0.95
C GLY A 137 -4.91 0.88 -0.17
N GLY A 138 -6.02 1.03 -0.91
CA GLY A 138 -7.35 1.35 -0.36
C GLY A 138 -7.73 2.83 -0.42
N PHE A 139 -7.02 3.65 -1.19
CA PHE A 139 -7.27 5.09 -1.33
C PHE A 139 -8.46 5.38 -2.26
N HIS A 140 -9.67 5.13 -1.77
CA HIS A 140 -10.89 5.15 -2.60
C HIS A 140 -11.54 6.52 -2.84
N HIS A 141 -11.03 7.61 -2.24
CA HIS A 141 -11.69 8.91 -2.31
C HIS A 141 -11.28 9.76 -3.51
N ALA A 142 -10.16 9.44 -4.16
CA ALA A 142 -9.72 10.14 -5.37
C ALA A 142 -10.67 9.84 -6.54
N ARG A 143 -10.93 10.87 -7.34
CA ARG A 143 -11.78 10.92 -8.53
C ARG A 143 -10.93 11.27 -9.75
N PRO A 144 -11.46 11.16 -10.98
CA PRO A 144 -10.64 11.40 -12.16
C PRO A 144 -10.03 12.80 -12.22
N GLU A 145 -10.73 13.82 -11.73
CA GLU A 145 -10.29 15.22 -11.74
C GLU A 145 -9.86 15.77 -10.38
N ALA A 146 -9.93 14.99 -9.29
CA ALA A 146 -9.69 15.52 -7.94
C ALA A 146 -9.22 14.45 -6.95
N GLY A 147 -8.28 14.83 -6.08
CA GLY A 147 -7.96 14.09 -4.86
C GLY A 147 -8.84 14.56 -3.71
N ARG A 148 -9.07 13.72 -2.71
CA ARG A 148 -9.84 14.09 -1.51
C ARG A 148 -9.50 13.18 -0.35
N GLY A 149 -9.55 13.72 0.86
CA GLY A 149 -9.48 12.94 2.10
C GLY A 149 -8.25 12.06 2.08
N PHE A 150 -7.07 12.70 2.03
CA PHE A 150 -5.74 12.08 1.94
C PHE A 150 -5.53 11.14 0.73
N CYS A 151 -6.49 10.95 -0.17
CA CYS A 151 -6.34 10.14 -1.38
C CYS A 151 -5.98 11.03 -2.58
N ILE A 152 -4.72 10.96 -3.02
CA ILE A 152 -4.22 11.61 -4.23
C ILE A 152 -4.54 10.73 -5.46
N PHE A 153 -4.33 9.43 -5.36
CA PHE A 153 -4.64 8.49 -6.45
C PHE A 153 -5.59 7.39 -5.96
N ASN A 154 -6.42 6.87 -6.88
CA ASN A 154 -7.27 5.71 -6.64
C ASN A 154 -6.53 4.42 -7.06
#